data_AF-X1F4E0-F1
#
_entry.id   AF-X1F4E0-F1
#
_cell.length_a   1.000
_cell.length_b   1.000
_cell.length_c   1.000
_cell.angle_alpha   90.00
_cell.angle_beta   90.00
_cell.angle_gamma   90.00
#
_symmetry.space_group_name_H-M   'P 1'
#
loop_
_entity.id
_entity.type
_entity.pdbx_description
1 polymer ?
#
loop_
_entity_poly.entity_id
_entity_poly.type
_entity_poly.pdbx_seq_one_letter_code
_entity_poly.pdbx_strand_id
1 'polypeptide(L)'
;MSNEKILKPITYWSSLLYFGIPSMVITIFIYYLWPYLNKIGTPAIVSFALIMYVPLASLLIASLLAFLIEGNEMSWANIKNRFRLKPMKKREWLWTIGLIIFAIISYGGLSFTAKWLASIRIFSPPDFLPPIVDPRVEQIMIPKDLWVYY
;
A
#
# COMPACT_ATOMS: atom_id res chain seq x y z
N MET A 1 11.10 -36.98 2.47
CA MET A 1 11.47 -35.96 1.47
C MET A 1 10.21 -35.54 0.74
N SER A 2 9.66 -34.38 1.06
CA SER A 2 8.47 -33.87 0.37
C SER A 2 8.83 -33.56 -1.08
N ASN A 3 8.13 -34.14 -2.05
CA ASN A 3 8.18 -33.73 -3.45
C ASN A 3 7.88 -32.23 -3.53
N GLU A 4 8.92 -31.39 -3.64
CA GLU A 4 8.75 -29.98 -3.88
C GLU A 4 8.19 -29.83 -5.29
N LYS A 5 6.87 -29.63 -5.40
CA LYS A 5 6.25 -29.22 -6.66
C LYS A 5 6.91 -27.90 -7.06
N ILE A 6 7.75 -27.94 -8.09
CA ILE A 6 8.36 -26.77 -8.70
C ILE A 6 7.23 -25.83 -9.08
N LEU A 7 7.14 -24.69 -8.38
CA LEU A 7 6.13 -23.68 -8.66
C LEU A 7 6.40 -23.12 -10.06
N LYS A 8 5.43 -23.29 -10.96
CA LYS A 8 5.54 -22.68 -12.30
C LYS A 8 5.55 -21.16 -12.15
N PRO A 9 6.46 -20.45 -12.83
CA PRO A 9 6.45 -19.00 -12.85
C PRO A 9 5.11 -18.52 -13.44
N ILE A 10 4.58 -17.44 -12.88
CA ILE A 10 3.40 -16.78 -13.42
C ILE A 10 3.74 -16.19 -14.80
N THR A 11 2.81 -16.30 -15.74
CA THR A 11 3.00 -15.67 -17.06
C THR A 11 2.88 -14.15 -16.96
N TYR A 12 3.49 -13.41 -17.88
CA TYR A 12 3.42 -11.94 -17.90
C TYR A 12 1.98 -11.41 -17.92
N TRP A 13 1.07 -12.06 -18.63
CA TRP A 13 -0.34 -11.70 -18.67
C TRP A 13 -1.04 -11.90 -17.33
N SER A 14 -0.76 -13.01 -16.65
CA SER A 14 -1.28 -13.25 -15.30
C SER A 14 -0.75 -12.19 -14.33
N SER A 15 0.54 -11.85 -14.40
CA SER A 15 1.12 -10.75 -13.60
C SER A 15 0.40 -9.43 -13.85
N LEU A 16 0.18 -9.08 -15.12
CA LEU A 16 -0.50 -7.84 -15.48
C LEU A 16 -1.91 -7.76 -14.87
N LEU A 17 -2.65 -8.86 -14.84
CA LEU A 17 -3.96 -8.90 -14.19
C LEU A 17 -3.85 -8.80 -12.67
N TYR A 18 -2.96 -9.59 -12.05
CA TYR A 18 -2.80 -9.63 -10.60
C TYR A 18 -2.31 -8.30 -10.00
N PHE A 19 -1.52 -7.52 -10.74
CA PHE A 19 -1.05 -6.21 -10.28
C PHE A 19 -1.84 -5.04 -10.86
N GLY A 20 -2.33 -5.18 -12.10
CA GLY A 20 -3.06 -4.14 -12.81
C GLY A 20 -4.46 -3.92 -12.24
N ILE A 21 -5.20 -4.98 -11.88
CA ILE A 21 -6.54 -4.82 -11.29
C ILE A 21 -6.46 -4.07 -9.95
N PRO A 22 -5.63 -4.46 -8.97
CA PRO A 22 -5.49 -3.70 -7.73
C PRO A 22 -5.02 -2.25 -7.97
N SER A 23 -4.08 -2.05 -8.89
CA SER A 23 -3.61 -0.71 -9.26
C SER A 23 -4.76 0.15 -9.81
N MET A 24 -5.57 -0.38 -10.72
CA MET A 24 -6.73 0.32 -11.29
C MET A 24 -7.77 0.66 -10.22
N VAL A 25 -8.06 -0.26 -9.29
CA VAL A 25 -8.97 0.00 -8.16
C VAL A 25 -8.46 1.17 -7.31
N ILE A 26 -7.18 1.16 -6.94
CA ILE A 26 -6.57 2.26 -6.17
C ILE A 26 -6.63 3.58 -6.96
N THR A 27 -6.35 3.55 -8.27
CA THR A 27 -6.49 4.73 -9.13
C THR A 27 -7.92 5.25 -9.12
N ILE A 28 -8.93 4.38 -9.23
CA ILE A 28 -10.34 4.81 -9.15
C ILE A 28 -10.65 5.46 -7.80
N PHE A 29 -10.12 4.90 -6.72
CA PHE A 29 -10.34 5.42 -5.38
C PHE A 29 -9.75 6.83 -5.21
N ILE A 30 -8.54 7.06 -5.74
CA ILE A 30 -7.90 8.37 -5.69
C ILE A 30 -8.60 9.38 -6.61
N TYR A 31 -8.92 9.00 -7.85
CA TYR A 31 -9.39 9.95 -8.87
C TYR A 31 -10.90 10.20 -8.85
N TYR A 32 -11.70 9.29 -8.29
CA TYR A 32 -13.16 9.41 -8.27
C TYR A 32 -13.74 9.40 -6.86
N LEU A 33 -13.31 8.46 -6.00
CA LEU A 33 -13.88 8.35 -4.66
C LEU A 33 -13.43 9.51 -3.76
N TRP A 34 -12.15 9.89 -3.78
CA TRP A 34 -11.64 11.05 -3.03
C TRP A 34 -12.41 12.34 -3.31
N PRO A 35 -12.52 12.82 -4.58
CA PRO A 35 -13.24 14.05 -4.85
C PRO A 35 -14.74 13.92 -4.54
N TYR A 36 -15.34 12.75 -4.69
CA TYR A 36 -16.73 12.51 -4.29
C TYR A 36 -16.93 12.68 -2.78
N LEU A 37 -16.07 12.06 -1.96
CA LEU A 37 -16.13 12.16 -0.51
C LEU A 37 -15.92 13.60 -0.02
N ASN A 38 -15.01 14.35 -0.67
CA ASN A 38 -14.81 15.76 -0.35
C ASN A 38 -16.04 16.61 -0.69
N LYS A 39 -16.72 16.34 -1.81
CA LYS A 39 -17.93 17.09 -2.21
C LYS A 39 -19.07 16.95 -1.22
N ILE A 40 -19.21 15.78 -0.57
CA ILE A 40 -20.23 15.52 0.44
C ILE A 40 -19.79 15.92 1.86
N GLY A 41 -18.62 16.55 2.01
CA GLY A 41 -18.12 17.05 3.29
C GLY A 41 -17.59 15.98 4.24
N THR A 42 -17.22 14.79 3.73
CA THR A 42 -16.64 13.73 4.57
C THR A 42 -15.31 14.20 5.18
N PRO A 43 -15.07 14.00 6.49
CA PRO A 43 -13.80 14.35 7.12
C PRO A 43 -12.60 13.68 6.43
N ALA A 44 -11.52 14.43 6.20
CA ALA A 44 -10.35 13.97 5.44
C ALA A 44 -9.72 12.69 6.00
N ILE A 45 -9.72 12.51 7.33
CA ILE A 45 -9.22 11.29 7.98
C ILE A 45 -10.04 10.04 7.62
N VAL A 46 -11.36 10.20 7.51
CA VAL A 46 -12.28 9.11 7.12
C VAL A 46 -12.09 8.78 5.65
N SER A 47 -12.03 9.80 4.79
CA SER A 47 -11.74 9.62 3.36
C SER A 47 -10.41 8.91 3.13
N PHE A 48 -9.35 9.32 3.85
CA PHE A 48 -8.04 8.69 3.78
C PHE A 48 -8.08 7.23 4.21
N ALA A 49 -8.70 6.94 5.35
CA ALA A 49 -8.83 5.57 5.86
C ALA A 49 -9.58 4.67 4.87
N LEU A 50 -10.69 5.14 4.29
CA LEU A 50 -11.43 4.38 3.29
C LEU A 50 -10.58 4.11 2.05
N ILE A 51 -9.91 5.14 1.53
CA ILE A 51 -9.16 5.04 0.28
C ILE A 51 -7.92 4.15 0.41
N MET A 52 -7.28 4.13 1.58
CA MET A 52 -6.11 3.30 1.82
C MET A 52 -6.47 1.88 2.26
N TYR A 53 -7.39 1.73 3.22
CA TYR A 53 -7.61 0.43 3.85
C TYR A 53 -8.63 -0.45 3.14
N VAL A 54 -9.62 0.11 2.45
CA VAL A 54 -10.61 -0.71 1.73
C VAL A 54 -9.98 -1.50 0.59
N PRO A 55 -9.11 -0.93 -0.28
CA PRO A 55 -8.41 -1.72 -1.28
C PRO A 55 -7.55 -2.82 -0.64
N LEU A 56 -6.81 -2.52 0.43
CA LEU A 56 -5.98 -3.51 1.11
C LEU A 56 -6.80 -4.64 1.74
N ALA A 57 -7.92 -4.32 2.38
CA ALA A 57 -8.84 -5.31 2.91
C ALA A 57 -9.45 -6.17 1.80
N SER A 58 -9.78 -5.58 0.65
CA SER A 58 -10.29 -6.32 -0.50
C SER A 58 -9.25 -7.32 -1.05
N LEU A 59 -7.96 -6.95 -1.07
CA LEU A 59 -6.88 -7.86 -1.48
C LEU A 59 -6.68 -8.99 -0.48
N LEU A 60 -6.78 -8.70 0.81
CA LEU A 60 -6.74 -9.72 1.85
C LEU A 60 -7.89 -10.71 1.66
N ILE A 61 -9.11 -10.23 1.48
CA ILE A 61 -10.29 -11.07 1.20
C ILE A 61 -10.08 -11.89 -0.08
N ALA A 62 -9.63 -11.27 -1.17
CA ALA A 62 -9.36 -11.96 -2.44
C ALA A 62 -8.33 -13.09 -2.27
N SER A 63 -7.28 -12.87 -1.47
CA SER A 63 -6.26 -13.88 -1.19
C SER A 63 -6.82 -15.07 -0.40
N LEU A 64 -7.74 -14.83 0.54
CA LEU A 64 -8.42 -15.88 1.30
C LEU A 64 -9.44 -16.64 0.44
N LEU A 65 -10.16 -15.95 -0.44
CA LEU A 65 -11.05 -16.59 -1.41
C LEU A 65 -10.27 -17.48 -2.37
N ALA A 66 -9.14 -17.01 -2.90
CA ALA A 66 -8.27 -17.82 -3.74
C ALA A 66 -7.78 -19.08 -2.99
N PHE A 67 -7.41 -18.93 -1.73
CA PHE A 67 -7.05 -20.06 -0.87
C PHE A 67 -8.17 -21.09 -0.73
N LEU A 68 -9.44 -20.67 -0.63
CA LEU A 68 -10.59 -21.58 -0.57
C LEU A 68 -10.91 -22.22 -1.94
N ILE A 69 -10.79 -21.47 -3.04
CA ILE A 69 -11.03 -21.95 -4.41
C ILE A 69 -10.05 -23.07 -4.78
N GLU A 70 -8.84 -23.04 -4.24
CA GLU A 70 -7.86 -24.12 -4.40
C GLU A 70 -8.23 -25.42 -3.66
N GLY A 71 -9.33 -25.43 -2.90
CA GLY A 71 -9.81 -26.58 -2.14
C GLY A 71 -9.15 -26.75 -0.77
N ASN A 72 -8.46 -25.72 -0.27
CA ASN A 72 -7.90 -25.78 1.08
C ASN A 72 -8.98 -25.59 2.15
N GLU A 73 -8.87 -26.29 3.26
CA GLU A 73 -9.74 -26.07 4.42
C GLU A 73 -9.30 -24.83 5.21
N MET A 74 -10.28 -24.08 5.73
CA MET A 74 -10.08 -22.86 6.52
C MET A 74 -9.59 -23.16 7.94
N SER A 75 -8.34 -23.64 8.05
CA SER A 75 -7.66 -23.88 9.32
C SER A 75 -6.43 -22.99 9.45
N TRP A 76 -6.12 -22.55 10.68
CA TRP A 76 -4.94 -21.73 10.93
C TRP A 76 -3.63 -22.40 10.48
N ALA A 77 -3.53 -23.72 10.63
CA ALA A 77 -2.38 -24.49 10.18
C ALA A 77 -2.19 -24.41 8.64
N ASN A 78 -3.29 -24.55 7.88
CA ASN A 78 -3.26 -24.48 6.42
C ASN A 78 -2.96 -23.07 5.92
N ILE A 79 -3.58 -22.04 6.53
CA ILE A 79 -3.30 -20.64 6.24
C ILE A 79 -1.83 -20.33 6.50
N LYS A 80 -1.32 -20.67 7.69
CA LYS A 80 0.08 -20.45 8.06
C LYS A 80 1.05 -21.11 7.08
N ASN A 81 0.74 -22.32 6.63
CA ASN A 81 1.56 -23.04 5.67
C ASN A 81 1.50 -22.41 4.27
N ARG A 82 0.30 -22.13 3.74
CA ARG A 82 0.08 -21.55 2.41
C ARG A 82 0.71 -20.15 2.30
N PHE A 83 0.42 -19.28 3.25
CA PHE A 83 0.94 -17.91 3.30
C PHE A 83 2.38 -17.84 3.83
N ARG A 84 3.00 -18.99 4.13
CA ARG A 84 4.40 -19.11 4.59
C ARG A 84 4.71 -18.22 5.80
N LEU A 85 3.77 -18.12 6.73
CA LEU A 85 3.89 -17.33 7.96
C LEU A 85 4.80 -18.05 8.97
N LYS A 86 6.10 -18.08 8.66
CA LYS A 86 7.14 -18.68 9.48
C LYS A 86 7.69 -17.65 10.48
N PRO A 87 8.07 -18.08 11.69
CA PRO A 87 8.73 -17.18 12.63
C PRO A 87 10.06 -16.69 12.05
N MET A 88 10.36 -15.42 12.25
CA MET A 88 11.60 -14.82 11.75
C MET A 88 12.80 -15.26 12.60
N LYS A 89 13.87 -15.69 11.94
CA LYS A 89 15.17 -16.01 12.54
C LYS A 89 15.95 -14.73 12.84
N LYS A 90 16.95 -14.81 13.73
CA LYS A 90 17.83 -13.67 14.09
C LYS A 90 18.43 -12.96 12.87
N ARG A 91 18.88 -13.73 11.87
CA ARG A 91 19.42 -13.18 10.62
C ARG A 91 18.37 -12.41 9.80
N GLU A 92 17.14 -12.90 9.77
CA GLU A 92 16.03 -12.24 9.04
C GLU A 92 15.62 -10.95 9.75
N TRP A 93 15.66 -10.94 11.08
CA TRP A 93 15.50 -9.72 11.89
C TRP A 93 16.57 -8.67 11.58
N LEU A 94 17.85 -9.08 11.49
CA LEU A 94 18.94 -8.15 11.15
C LEU A 94 18.72 -7.52 9.77
N TRP A 95 18.34 -8.31 8.76
CA TRP A 95 17.98 -7.80 7.43
C TRP A 95 16.78 -6.86 7.48
N THR A 96 15.76 -7.20 8.25
CA THR A 96 14.56 -6.38 8.40
C THR A 96 14.88 -5.02 8.99
N ILE A 97 15.67 -4.98 10.07
CA ILE A 97 16.13 -3.73 10.67
C ILE A 97 16.97 -2.92 9.68
N GLY A 98 17.90 -3.57 8.98
CA GLY A 98 18.73 -2.92 7.95
C GLY A 98 17.89 -2.31 6.82
N LEU A 99 16.88 -3.04 6.33
CA LEU A 99 15.97 -2.56 5.30
C LEU A 99 15.06 -1.42 5.79
N ILE A 100 14.62 -1.45 7.04
CA ILE A 100 13.85 -0.34 7.65
C ILE A 100 14.73 0.91 7.71
N ILE A 101 15.96 0.79 8.21
CA ILE A 101 16.91 1.91 8.26
C ILE A 101 17.17 2.45 6.86
N PHE A 102 17.44 1.56 5.90
CA PHE A 102 17.65 1.93 4.51
C PHE A 102 16.43 2.65 3.92
N ALA A 103 15.21 2.18 4.19
CA ALA A 103 13.98 2.79 3.71
C ALA A 103 13.79 4.20 4.29
N ILE A 104 14.03 4.40 5.60
CA ILE A 104 13.96 5.71 6.26
C ILE A 104 14.99 6.68 5.67
N ILE A 105 16.24 6.24 5.55
CA ILE A 105 17.33 7.05 4.98
C ILE A 105 17.02 7.40 3.52
N SER A 106 16.56 6.44 2.73
CA SER A 106 16.22 6.65 1.32
C SER A 106 15.04 7.61 1.18
N TYR A 107 13.98 7.43 1.99
CA TYR A 107 12.82 8.32 1.98
C TYR A 107 13.21 9.76 2.30
N GLY A 108 13.98 9.98 3.37
CA GLY A 108 14.47 11.31 3.74
C GLY A 108 15.43 11.89 2.72
N GLY A 109 16.44 11.10 2.31
CA GLY A 109 17.48 11.51 1.38
C GLY A 109 16.98 11.81 -0.03
N LEU A 110 15.91 11.14 -0.48
CA LEU A 110 15.28 11.36 -1.78
C LEU A 110 14.07 12.31 -1.71
N SER A 111 13.70 12.83 -0.55
CA SER A 111 12.51 13.68 -0.39
C SER A 111 12.50 14.90 -1.32
N PHE A 112 13.67 15.47 -1.63
CA PHE A 112 13.83 16.59 -2.57
C PHE A 112 13.36 16.23 -4.00
N THR A 113 13.44 14.96 -4.38
CA THR A 113 13.05 14.48 -5.71
C THR A 113 11.55 14.56 -5.94
N ALA A 114 10.73 14.57 -4.88
CA ALA A 114 9.27 14.62 -5.00
C ALA A 114 8.79 15.93 -5.63
N LYS A 115 9.30 17.08 -5.17
CA LYS A 115 9.00 18.39 -5.77
C LYS A 115 9.55 18.51 -7.20
N TRP A 116 10.75 17.96 -7.43
CA TRP A 116 11.35 17.92 -8.76
C TRP A 116 10.52 17.10 -9.75
N LEU A 117 10.11 15.88 -9.38
CA LEU A 117 9.24 15.02 -10.20
C LEU A 117 7.89 15.69 -10.48
N ALA A 118 7.27 16.32 -9.47
CA ALA A 118 5.99 17.01 -9.61
C ALA A 118 6.03 18.18 -10.61
N SER A 119 7.22 18.72 -10.93
CA SER A 119 7.39 19.75 -11.95
C SER A 119 7.30 19.23 -13.39
N ILE A 120 7.50 17.93 -13.60
CA ILE A 120 7.43 17.29 -14.91
C ILE A 120 5.96 16.97 -15.21
N ARG A 121 5.44 17.45 -16.35
CA ARG A 121 4.02 17.36 -16.72
C ARG A 121 3.41 15.95 -16.63
N ILE A 122 4.17 14.90 -16.92
CA ILE A 122 3.67 13.52 -16.86
C ILE A 122 3.55 12.99 -15.42
N PHE A 123 4.29 13.58 -14.48
CA PHE A 123 4.30 13.23 -13.06
C PHE A 123 3.63 14.30 -12.20
N SER A 124 3.02 15.32 -12.80
CA SER A 124 2.37 16.39 -12.06
C SER A 124 1.13 15.83 -11.36
N PRO A 125 1.06 15.91 -10.02
CA PRO A 125 -0.09 15.41 -9.28
C PRO A 125 -1.38 16.16 -9.69
N PRO A 126 -2.56 15.51 -9.71
CA PRO A 126 -3.83 16.22 -9.89
C PRO A 126 -4.12 17.19 -8.73
N ASP A 127 -4.76 18.32 -9.04
CA ASP A 127 -4.93 19.43 -8.09
C ASP A 127 -5.88 19.14 -6.91
N PHE A 128 -6.66 18.06 -7.00
CA PHE A 128 -7.56 17.62 -5.93
C PHE A 128 -6.92 16.66 -4.93
N LEU A 129 -5.60 16.42 -5.03
CA LEU A 129 -4.91 15.54 -4.10
C LEU A 129 -4.99 16.07 -2.67
N PRO A 130 -5.14 15.17 -1.68
CA PRO A 130 -5.07 15.56 -0.28
C PRO A 130 -3.72 16.21 0.04
N PRO A 131 -3.67 17.24 0.90
CA PRO A 131 -2.41 17.82 1.38
C PRO A 131 -1.44 16.78 2.00
N ILE A 132 -1.97 15.70 2.58
CA ILE A 132 -1.17 14.64 3.22
C ILE A 132 -0.42 13.73 2.22
N VAL A 133 -0.74 13.80 0.93
CA VAL A 133 -0.03 13.05 -0.12
C VAL A 133 0.43 13.95 -1.26
N ASP A 134 0.13 15.26 -1.20
CA ASP A 134 0.56 16.23 -2.20
C ASP A 134 2.03 16.63 -1.94
N PRO A 135 2.97 16.30 -2.86
CA PRO A 135 4.37 16.66 -2.70
C PRO A 135 4.62 18.17 -2.88
N ARG A 136 3.64 18.93 -3.38
CA ARG A 136 3.72 20.39 -3.55
C ARG A 136 3.56 21.12 -2.23
N VAL A 137 2.87 20.51 -1.26
CA VAL A 137 2.59 21.09 0.05
C VAL A 137 3.64 20.61 1.04
N GLU A 138 4.15 21.53 1.88
CA GLU A 138 4.99 21.11 3.00
C GLU A 138 4.15 20.33 4.00
N GLN A 139 4.46 19.05 4.14
CA GLN A 139 3.85 18.21 5.15
C GLN A 139 4.40 18.60 6.51
N ILE A 140 3.62 19.37 7.27
CA ILE A 140 3.99 19.70 8.64
C ILE A 140 3.73 18.45 9.48
N MET A 141 4.81 17.71 9.80
CA MET A 141 4.74 16.49 10.62
C MET A 141 4.24 16.75 12.06
N ILE A 142 4.26 18.03 12.48
CA ILE A 142 3.72 18.52 13.75
C ILE A 142 2.74 19.66 13.44
N PRO A 143 1.43 19.49 13.63
CA PRO A 143 0.46 20.56 13.41
C PRO A 143 0.89 21.83 14.18
N LYS A 144 1.05 22.97 13.50
CA LYS A 144 1.48 24.25 14.11
C LYS A 144 0.47 24.77 15.15
N ASP A 145 -0.76 24.29 15.07
CA ASP A 145 -1.91 24.57 15.94
C ASP A 145 -1.88 23.85 17.29
N LEU A 146 -0.96 22.91 17.53
CA LEU A 146 -0.78 22.30 18.86
C LEU A 146 -0.20 23.26 19.92
N TRP A 147 0.32 24.43 19.50
CA TRP A 147 0.95 25.41 20.39
C TRP A 147 0.11 26.68 20.61
N VAL A 148 -1.13 26.73 20.11
CA VAL A 148 -2.00 27.93 20.19
C VAL A 148 -3.06 27.80 21.30
N TYR A 149 -3.04 26.71 22.07
CA TYR A 149 -4.03 26.44 23.12
C TYR A 149 -3.44 26.20 24.53
N TYR A 150 -2.29 26.81 24.84
CA TYR A 150 -1.85 27.03 26.22
C TYR A 150 -1.33 28.45 26.42
#